data_AF-X1L4M4-F1
#
_entry.id   AF-X1L4M4-F1
#
_cell.length_a   1.000
_cell.length_b   1.000
_cell.length_c   1.000
_cell.angle_alpha   90.00
_cell.angle_beta   90.00
_cell.angle_gamma   90.00
#
_symmetry.space_group_name_H-M   'P 1'
#
loop_
_entity.id
_entity.type
_entity.pdbx_description
1 polymer ?
#
loop_
_entity_poly.entity_id
_entity_poly.type
_entity_poly.pdbx_seq_one_letter_code
_entity_poly.pdbx_strand_id
1 'polypeptide(L)'
;ALYLISAPAREMNVALVRELGENMKRMAEDAVLRSGDYPRQRGELTITVILSQLRDVPRVRGVYSKVTESAPLLKKRKQEAEERFKEMVRASDDIPSLL
;
A
#
# COMPACT_ATOMS: atom_id res chain seq x y z
N ALA A 1 -2.14 -4.03 -18.03
CA ALA A 1 -2.75 -4.91 -17.01
C ALA A 1 -2.72 -6.34 -17.52
N LEU A 2 -2.40 -7.30 -16.67
CA LEU A 2 -2.49 -8.73 -16.97
C LEU A 2 -3.63 -9.32 -16.15
N TYR A 3 -4.49 -10.13 -16.75
CA TYR A 3 -5.44 -10.94 -15.99
C TYR A 3 -5.29 -12.43 -16.37
N LEU A 4 -5.36 -13.28 -15.35
CA LEU A 4 -5.19 -14.73 -15.44
C LEU A 4 -6.41 -15.40 -14.83
N ILE A 5 -7.05 -16.28 -15.59
CA ILE A 5 -8.21 -17.05 -15.12
C ILE A 5 -7.75 -18.48 -14.84
N SER A 6 -7.98 -18.96 -13.62
CA SER A 6 -7.69 -20.34 -13.20
C SER A 6 -8.97 -21.02 -12.75
N ALA A 7 -9.43 -22.00 -13.52
CA ALA A 7 -10.63 -22.79 -13.21
C ALA A 7 -10.55 -24.19 -13.86
N PRO A 8 -11.40 -25.14 -13.43
CA PRO A 8 -11.63 -26.36 -14.16
C PRO A 8 -12.06 -26.06 -15.60
N ALA A 9 -11.54 -26.82 -16.58
CA ALA A 9 -11.81 -26.59 -18.00
C ALA A 9 -13.31 -26.61 -18.35
N ARG A 10 -14.14 -27.32 -17.56
CA ARG A 10 -15.61 -27.37 -17.72
C ARG A 10 -16.32 -26.07 -17.32
N GLU A 11 -15.70 -25.29 -16.45
CA GLU A 11 -16.23 -24.03 -15.91
C GLU A 11 -15.71 -22.80 -16.68
N MET A 12 -14.70 -22.99 -17.54
CA MET A 12 -14.14 -21.93 -18.38
C MET A 12 -14.90 -21.86 -19.71
N ASN A 13 -15.61 -20.77 -19.96
CA ASN A 13 -16.22 -20.48 -21.26
C ASN A 13 -15.66 -19.20 -21.89
N VAL A 14 -15.72 -19.10 -23.22
CA VAL A 14 -15.19 -17.95 -23.97
C VAL A 14 -15.96 -16.64 -23.68
N ALA A 15 -17.26 -16.73 -23.39
CA ALA A 15 -18.07 -15.56 -23.08
C ALA A 15 -17.61 -14.87 -21.78
N LEU A 16 -17.26 -15.64 -20.75
CA LEU A 16 -16.73 -15.17 -19.47
C LEU A 16 -15.39 -14.45 -19.69
N VAL A 17 -14.49 -15.03 -20.48
CA VAL A 17 -13.20 -14.40 -20.79
C VAL A 17 -13.38 -13.08 -21.54
N ARG A 18 -14.34 -13.02 -22.47
CA ARG A 18 -14.69 -11.80 -23.20
C ARG A 18 -15.25 -10.71 -22.28
N GLU A 19 -16.24 -11.06 -21.44
CA GLU A 19 -16.86 -10.11 -20.52
C GLU A 19 -15.86 -9.54 -19.51
N LEU A 20 -14.95 -10.38 -18.99
CA LEU A 20 -13.86 -9.93 -18.13
C LEU A 20 -12.90 -9.00 -18.87
N GLY A 21 -12.56 -9.33 -20.12
CA GLY A 21 -11.72 -8.47 -20.96
C GLY A 21 -12.35 -7.10 -21.23
N GLU A 22 -13.64 -7.06 -21.55
CA GLU A 22 -14.38 -5.81 -21.76
C GLU A 22 -14.49 -4.98 -20.48
N ASN A 23 -14.77 -5.62 -19.33
CA ASN A 23 -14.76 -4.95 -18.04
C ASN A 23 -13.39 -4.35 -17.70
N MET A 24 -12.31 -5.10 -17.90
CA MET A 24 -10.95 -4.62 -17.69
C MET A 24 -10.60 -3.45 -18.61
N LYS A 25 -11.07 -3.48 -19.87
CA LYS A 25 -10.86 -2.37 -20.82
C LYS A 25 -11.59 -1.10 -20.40
N ARG A 26 -12.82 -1.21 -19.86
CA ARG A 26 -13.57 -0.07 -19.31
C ARG A 26 -12.91 0.51 -18.06
N MET A 27 -12.39 -0.33 -17.17
CA MET A 27 -11.76 0.12 -15.92
C MET A 27 -10.34 0.67 -16.12
N ALA A 28 -9.63 0.17 -17.13
CA ALA A 28 -8.24 0.50 -17.39
C ALA A 28 -8.03 0.82 -18.89
N GLU A 29 -8.65 1.91 -19.35
CA GLU A 29 -8.70 2.31 -20.77
C GLU A 29 -7.31 2.45 -21.40
N ASP A 30 -6.35 3.02 -20.67
CA ASP A 30 -4.98 3.25 -21.14
C ASP A 30 -4.08 2.00 -21.00
N ALA A 31 -4.58 0.90 -20.44
CA ALA A 31 -3.76 -0.26 -20.14
C ALA A 31 -3.68 -1.21 -21.33
N VAL A 32 -2.46 -1.62 -21.69
CA VAL A 32 -2.25 -2.79 -22.55
C VAL A 32 -2.75 -4.03 -21.81
N LEU A 33 -3.82 -4.63 -22.31
CA LEU A 33 -4.42 -5.84 -21.73
C LEU A 33 -3.68 -7.09 -22.23
N ARG A 34 -3.26 -7.92 -21.28
CA ARG A 34 -2.75 -9.26 -21.54
C ARG A 34 -3.65 -10.23 -20.79
N SER A 35 -4.06 -11.30 -21.46
CA SER A 35 -4.95 -12.32 -20.90
C SER A 35 -4.29 -13.69 -20.98
N GLY A 36 -4.48 -14.50 -19.95
CA GLY A 36 -4.12 -15.92 -19.97
C GLY A 36 -5.16 -16.77 -19.26
N ASP A 37 -5.26 -18.02 -19.67
CA ASP A 37 -6.00 -19.06 -18.99
C ASP A 37 -5.03 -20.12 -18.45
N TYR A 38 -5.29 -20.59 -17.24
CA TYR A 38 -4.52 -21.67 -16.61
C TYR A 38 -5.47 -22.72 -16.06
N PRO A 39 -5.86 -23.71 -16.88
CA PRO A 39 -6.80 -24.75 -16.47
C PRO A 39 -6.21 -25.57 -15.32
N ARG A 40 -6.92 -25.66 -14.18
CA ARG A 40 -6.57 -26.55 -13.07
C ARG A 40 -7.70 -27.53 -12.78
N GLN A 41 -7.38 -28.79 -12.54
CA GLN A 41 -8.37 -29.85 -12.28
C GLN A 41 -9.04 -29.79 -10.89
N ARG A 42 -8.49 -29.00 -9.95
CA ARG A 42 -9.02 -28.84 -8.59
C ARG A 42 -8.95 -27.37 -8.19
N GLY A 43 -10.04 -26.83 -7.65
CA GLY A 43 -10.14 -25.46 -7.14
C GLY A 43 -11.38 -24.72 -7.68
N GLU A 44 -11.79 -23.68 -6.95
CA GLU A 44 -12.82 -22.73 -7.35
C GLU A 44 -12.28 -21.76 -8.43
N LEU A 45 -13.18 -21.17 -9.22
CA LEU A 45 -12.86 -20.13 -10.20
C LEU A 45 -12.08 -18.99 -9.53
N THR A 46 -10.81 -18.84 -9.91
CA THR A 46 -9.92 -17.80 -9.40
C THR A 46 -9.51 -16.86 -10.53
N ILE A 47 -9.68 -15.56 -10.31
CA ILE A 47 -9.24 -14.52 -11.25
C ILE A 47 -8.13 -13.71 -10.59
N THR A 48 -6.94 -13.76 -11.18
CA THR A 48 -5.78 -13.00 -10.72
C THR A 48 -5.58 -11.80 -11.64
N VAL A 49 -5.56 -10.59 -11.09
CA VAL A 49 -5.33 -9.35 -11.85
C VAL A 49 -4.04 -8.70 -11.37
N ILE A 50 -3.14 -8.42 -12.31
CA ILE A 50 -1.89 -7.69 -12.07
C ILE A 50 -1.96 -6.35 -12.78
N LEU A 51 -1.92 -5.28 -11.99
CA LEU A 51 -1.93 -3.89 -12.46
C LEU A 51 -0.54 -3.28 -12.32
N SER A 52 -0.20 -2.38 -13.25
CA SER A 52 1.09 -1.71 -13.32
C SER A 52 0.89 -0.26 -13.76
N GLN A 53 1.84 0.62 -13.44
CA GLN A 53 1.81 2.05 -13.81
C GLN A 53 0.52 2.75 -13.33
N LEU A 54 0.17 2.56 -12.05
CA LEU A 54 -0.98 3.23 -11.45
C LEU A 54 -0.73 4.74 -11.38
N ARG A 55 -1.67 5.54 -11.90
CA ARG A 55 -1.55 7.01 -11.98
C ARG A 55 -1.74 7.70 -10.63
N ASP A 56 -2.91 7.51 -10.02
CA ASP A 56 -3.23 8.06 -8.70
C ASP A 56 -3.74 6.94 -7.79
N VAL A 57 -3.08 6.77 -6.65
CA VAL A 57 -3.48 5.81 -5.61
C VAL A 57 -3.64 6.60 -4.31
N PRO A 58 -4.88 7.00 -3.95
CA PRO A 58 -5.15 7.84 -2.79
C PRO A 58 -4.57 7.30 -1.49
N ARG A 59 -4.54 5.97 -1.32
CA ARG A 59 -3.95 5.33 -0.13
C ARG A 59 -2.44 5.53 -0.06
N VAL A 60 -1.73 5.42 -1.18
CA VAL A 60 -0.28 5.67 -1.23
C VAL A 60 -0.02 7.13 -0.89
N ARG A 61 -0.72 8.07 -1.56
CA ARG A 61 -0.64 9.50 -1.25
C ARG A 61 -0.86 9.78 0.23
N GLY A 62 -1.92 9.21 0.83
CA GLY A 62 -2.22 9.38 2.25
C GLY A 62 -1.13 8.84 3.18
N VAL A 63 -0.44 7.76 2.81
CA VAL A 63 0.72 7.27 3.58
C VAL A 63 1.87 8.28 3.53
N TYR A 64 2.20 8.81 2.35
CA TYR A 64 3.25 9.83 2.21
C TYR A 64 2.91 11.12 2.98
N SER A 65 1.66 11.60 2.89
CA SER A 65 1.22 12.78 3.65
C SER A 65 1.40 12.60 5.15
N LYS A 66 0.97 11.46 5.71
CA LYS A 66 1.14 11.16 7.14
C LYS A 66 2.60 11.16 7.59
N VAL A 67 3.50 10.62 6.75
CA VAL A 67 4.94 10.60 7.05
C VAL A 67 5.51 12.02 7.05
N THR A 68 5.18 12.83 6.05
CA THR A 68 5.64 14.22 5.95
C THR A 68 5.13 15.08 7.11
N GLU A 69 3.89 14.88 7.55
CA GLU A 69 3.31 15.59 8.70
C GLU A 69 3.94 15.15 10.04
N SER A 70 4.33 13.87 10.16
CA SER A 70 4.89 13.32 11.40
C SER A 70 6.35 13.69 11.63
N ALA A 71 7.14 13.88 10.57
CA ALA A 71 8.56 14.22 10.67
C ALA A 71 8.85 15.51 11.48
N PRO A 72 8.20 16.66 11.23
CA PRO A 72 8.41 17.88 12.01
C PRO A 72 7.89 17.75 13.44
N LEU A 73 6.78 17.04 13.66
CA LEU A 73 6.23 16.79 15.00
C LEU A 73 7.21 16.00 15.87
N LEU A 74 7.85 14.98 15.31
CA LEU A 74 8.87 14.20 16.02
C LEU A 74 10.11 15.04 16.34
N LYS A 75 10.56 15.88 15.41
CA LYS A 75 11.70 16.78 15.64
C LYS A 75 11.42 17.79 16.75
N LYS A 76 10.22 18.39 16.74
CA LYS A 76 9.79 19.34 17.78
C LYS A 76 9.70 18.67 19.15
N ARG A 77 9.09 17.48 19.23
CA ARG A 77 9.04 16.70 20.49
C ARG A 77 10.43 16.34 21.01
N LYS A 78 11.38 16.02 20.14
CA LYS A 78 12.77 15.76 20.53
C LYS A 78 13.44 17.00 21.11
N GLN A 79 13.27 18.16 20.48
CA GLN A 79 13.80 19.43 20.98
C GLN A 79 13.20 19.79 22.34
N GLU A 80 11.88 19.70 22.49
CA GLU A 80 11.19 19.94 23.76
C GLU A 80 11.68 18.99 24.87
N ALA A 81 11.95 17.72 24.55
CA ALA A 81 12.50 16.76 25.50
C ALA A 81 13.95 17.08 25.90
N GLU A 82 14.79 17.50 24.95
CA GLU A 82 16.18 17.92 25.21
C GLU A 82 16.25 19.20 26.05
N GLU A 83 15.35 20.16 25.80
CA GLU A 83 15.25 21.40 26.59
C GLU A 83 14.85 21.09 28.03
N ARG A 84 13.80 20.30 28.24
CA ARG A 84 13.38 19.86 29.58
C ARG A 84 14.48 19.08 30.31
N PHE A 85 15.23 18.24 29.59
CA PHE A 85 16.34 17.52 30.18
C PHE A 85 17.45 18.49 30.65
N LYS A 86 17.78 19.52 29.86
CA LYS A 86 18.75 20.56 30.28
C LYS A 86 18.27 21.35 31.50
N GLU A 87 16.99 21.69 31.57
CA GLU A 87 16.40 22.35 32.74
C GLU A 87 16.50 21.47 33.98
N MET A 88 16.22 20.16 33.85
CA MET A 88 16.33 19.20 34.95
C MET A 88 17.78 19.04 35.44
N VAL A 89 18.75 18.99 34.52
CA VAL A 89 20.18 18.95 34.87
C VAL A 89 20.59 20.20 35.63
N ARG A 90 20.21 21.39 35.16
CA ARG A 90 20.49 22.65 35.86
C ARG A 90 19.87 22.70 37.26
N ALA A 91 18.63 22.24 37.41
CA ALA A 91 17.97 22.16 38.71
C ALA A 91 18.65 21.14 39.65
N SER A 92 19.32 20.12 39.09
CA SER A 92 20.10 19.14 39.85
C SER A 92 21.46 19.68 40.29
N ASP A 93 22.07 20.62 39.55
CA ASP A 93 23.35 21.24 39.92
C ASP A 93 23.25 22.03 41.24
N ASP A 94 22.06 22.57 41.54
CA ASP A 94 21.77 23.30 42.78
C ASP A 94 21.47 22.38 43.98
N ILE A 95 21.42 21.05 43.78
CA ILE A 95 21.20 20.09 44.86
C ILE A 95 22.56 19.70 45.47
N PRO A 96 22.81 19.96 46.76
CA PRO A 96 24.04 19.55 47.41
C PRO A 96 24.21 18.03 47.34
N SER A 97 25.40 17.59 46.96
CA SER A 97 25.80 16.18 47.08
C SER A 97 25.67 15.73 48.54
N LEU A 98 24.95 14.63 48.79
CA LEU A 98 24.86 13.97 50.10
C LEU A 98 25.99 12.94 50.34
N LEU A 99 27.00 12.92 49.46
CA LEU A 99 28.26 12.21 49.65
C LEU A 99 29.30 13.11 50.32
#